data_AF-A0A1N7N611-F1
#
_entry.id   AF-A0A1N7N611-F1
#
_cell.length_a   1.000
_cell.length_b   1.000
_cell.length_c   1.000
_cell.angle_alpha   90.00
_cell.angle_beta   90.00
_cell.angle_gamma   90.00
#
_symmetry.space_group_name_H-M   'P 1'
#
loop_
_entity.id
_entity.type
_entity.pdbx_description
1 polymer ?
#
loop_
_entity_poly.entity_id
_entity_poly.type
_entity_poly.pdbx_seq_one_letter_code
_entity_poly.pdbx_strand_id
1 'polypeptide(L)'
;MKRNHWTLLLALLASVTATACGAEKAQKAPVQKSDVHVVMSTNRDVPVSHAKTPETAAIDSIFWTLSNGKTVYPSAQQVVNVSTFGDVSIVRLRVPGVEPHPVDYILVLTTSHGMWHVKGIIGTSFDPDSSNHNLPNLLNGQTNLIKLGVVSVTGVGKFFEYFSPSTLVNIFAVPHAFPAPKAMQQKTLSSRIQASLYSDGNHVGLYYPYRNQWIVITGNVSTSDLLDAANRFNVQYFNL
;
A
#
# COMPACT_ATOMS: atom_id res chain seq x y z
N MET A 1 8.24 -82.99 20.34
CA MET A 1 8.91 -83.75 19.26
C MET A 1 8.08 -83.65 17.99
N LYS A 2 8.71 -83.13 16.92
CA LYS A 2 8.47 -83.36 15.48
C LYS A 2 7.05 -83.75 15.00
N ARG A 3 6.47 -82.96 14.10
CA ARG A 3 6.56 -83.20 12.65
C ARG A 3 5.91 -82.11 11.80
N ASN A 4 6.70 -81.61 10.84
CA ASN A 4 6.29 -80.88 9.65
C ASN A 4 5.41 -81.77 8.76
N HIS A 5 4.38 -81.18 8.14
CA HIS A 5 3.96 -81.57 6.80
C HIS A 5 3.60 -80.33 5.98
N TRP A 6 4.40 -80.11 4.95
CA TRP A 6 4.12 -79.26 3.81
C TRP A 6 3.10 -79.95 2.91
N THR A 7 2.10 -79.20 2.44
CA THR A 7 1.39 -79.55 1.20
C THR A 7 1.16 -78.30 0.37
N LEU A 8 1.49 -78.46 -0.91
CA LEU A 8 1.63 -77.47 -1.96
C LEU A 8 0.31 -77.26 -2.72
N LEU A 9 0.13 -76.03 -3.23
CA LEU A 9 -0.53 -75.61 -4.48
C LEU A 9 -2.00 -75.98 -4.78
N LEU A 10 -2.82 -74.97 -5.07
CA LEU A 10 -3.20 -74.59 -6.45
C LEU A 10 -4.05 -73.29 -6.40
N ALA A 11 -3.45 -72.14 -6.73
CA ALA A 11 -4.19 -70.92 -7.00
C ALA A 11 -4.40 -70.78 -8.51
N LEU A 12 -5.62 -71.00 -8.97
CA LEU A 12 -6.06 -70.67 -10.32
C LEU A 12 -6.05 -69.13 -10.47
N LEU A 13 -5.08 -68.60 -11.21
CA LEU A 13 -5.11 -67.23 -11.73
C LEU A 13 -6.01 -67.22 -12.97
N ALA A 14 -7.29 -66.92 -12.80
CA ALA A 14 -8.16 -66.51 -13.90
C ALA A 14 -7.84 -65.04 -14.22
N SER A 15 -7.12 -64.82 -15.32
CA SER A 15 -6.91 -63.50 -15.91
C SER A 15 -8.21 -62.98 -16.52
N VAL A 16 -9.02 -62.30 -15.71
CA VAL A 16 -10.09 -61.44 -16.22
C VAL A 16 -9.43 -60.18 -16.77
N THR A 17 -9.19 -60.13 -18.08
CA THR A 17 -8.92 -58.87 -18.77
C THR A 17 -10.23 -58.09 -18.81
N ALA A 18 -10.53 -57.36 -17.74
CA ALA A 18 -11.48 -56.27 -17.81
C ALA A 18 -10.85 -55.19 -18.68
N THR A 19 -11.30 -55.08 -19.92
CA THR A 19 -11.15 -53.87 -20.73
C THR A 19 -11.94 -52.77 -20.01
N ALA A 20 -11.30 -52.17 -19.01
CA ALA A 20 -11.73 -50.90 -18.48
C ALA A 20 -11.63 -49.92 -19.65
N CYS A 21 -12.78 -49.63 -20.27
CA CYS A 21 -12.96 -48.46 -21.10
C CYS A 21 -12.75 -47.27 -20.18
N GLY A 22 -11.48 -46.91 -19.99
CA GLY A 22 -11.07 -45.73 -19.26
C GLY A 22 -11.62 -44.55 -20.02
N ALA A 23 -12.75 -44.02 -19.55
CA ALA A 23 -13.13 -42.67 -19.85
C ALA A 23 -11.98 -41.78 -19.38
N GLU A 24 -11.06 -41.51 -20.31
CA GLU A 24 -10.02 -40.52 -20.18
C GLU A 24 -10.76 -39.23 -19.85
N LYS A 25 -10.80 -38.89 -18.55
CA LYS A 25 -11.43 -37.66 -18.07
C LYS A 25 -10.68 -36.55 -18.79
N ALA A 26 -11.27 -36.02 -19.86
CA ALA A 26 -10.76 -34.87 -20.58
C ALA A 26 -10.43 -33.82 -19.53
N GLN A 27 -9.13 -33.68 -19.27
CA GLN A 27 -8.61 -32.79 -18.27
C GLN A 27 -8.93 -31.41 -18.81
N LYS A 28 -10.03 -30.81 -18.30
CA LYS A 28 -10.46 -29.47 -18.70
C LYS A 28 -9.23 -28.59 -18.65
N ALA A 29 -8.81 -28.07 -19.81
CA ALA A 29 -7.72 -27.14 -19.89
C ALA A 29 -7.98 -26.04 -18.84
N PRO A 30 -7.00 -25.69 -18.00
CA PRO A 30 -7.20 -24.68 -16.99
C PRO A 30 -7.73 -23.42 -17.69
N VAL A 31 -8.89 -22.95 -17.23
CA VAL A 31 -9.46 -21.71 -17.75
C VAL A 31 -8.45 -20.62 -17.45
N GLN A 32 -7.76 -20.14 -18.49
CA GLN A 32 -6.79 -19.06 -18.37
C GLN A 32 -7.55 -17.84 -17.86
N LYS A 33 -7.33 -17.49 -16.59
CA LYS A 33 -7.96 -16.33 -15.97
C LYS A 33 -7.43 -15.10 -16.72
N SER A 34 -8.32 -14.31 -17.31
CA SER A 34 -7.92 -13.10 -18.02
C SER A 34 -7.37 -12.08 -17.03
N ASP A 35 -6.20 -11.51 -17.33
CA ASP A 35 -5.59 -10.45 -16.53
C ASP A 35 -6.46 -9.19 -16.57
N VAL A 36 -7.00 -8.81 -15.41
CA VAL A 36 -7.85 -7.62 -15.26
C VAL A 36 -6.99 -6.48 -14.71
N HIS A 37 -6.87 -5.40 -15.48
CA HIS A 37 -6.08 -4.22 -15.11
C HIS A 37 -6.88 -2.93 -15.27
N VAL A 38 -6.37 -1.83 -14.73
CA VAL A 38 -6.98 -0.50 -14.86
C VAL A 38 -6.68 0.06 -16.24
N VAL A 39 -7.73 0.51 -16.94
CA VAL A 39 -7.62 1.19 -18.24
C VAL A 39 -7.73 2.70 -18.07
N MET A 40 -8.59 3.15 -17.15
CA MET A 40 -8.83 4.57 -16.91
C MET A 40 -9.14 4.82 -15.43
N SER A 41 -8.70 5.96 -14.93
CA SER A 41 -9.08 6.52 -13.63
C SER A 41 -9.73 7.88 -13.82
N THR A 42 -10.84 8.12 -13.12
CA THR A 42 -11.52 9.41 -13.12
C THR A 42 -11.63 9.90 -11.69
N ASN A 43 -11.36 11.19 -11.47
CA ASN A 43 -11.49 11.81 -10.16
C ASN A 43 -12.32 13.11 -10.19
N ARG A 44 -12.79 13.52 -9.02
CA ARG A 44 -13.56 14.75 -8.81
C ARG A 44 -13.35 15.32 -7.41
N ASP A 45 -13.65 16.59 -7.25
CA ASP A 45 -13.72 17.23 -5.94
C ASP A 45 -14.98 16.77 -5.18
N VAL A 46 -14.89 16.73 -3.84
CA VAL A 46 -15.97 16.23 -2.97
C VAL A 46 -16.29 17.27 -1.89
N PRO A 47 -17.55 17.69 -1.71
CA PRO A 47 -17.92 18.58 -0.62
C PRO A 47 -17.63 17.98 0.76
N VAL A 48 -17.09 18.79 1.68
CA VAL A 48 -16.90 18.40 3.11
C VAL A 48 -18.25 18.13 3.80
N SER A 49 -19.36 18.62 3.24
CA SER A 49 -20.70 18.23 3.69
C SER A 49 -21.02 16.75 3.43
N HIS A 50 -20.45 16.15 2.38
CA HIS A 50 -20.66 14.75 1.99
C HIS A 50 -19.61 13.82 2.61
N ALA A 51 -18.34 14.25 2.64
CA ALA A 51 -17.24 13.48 3.20
C ALA A 51 -16.58 14.24 4.36
N LYS A 52 -16.71 13.70 5.58
CA LYS A 52 -16.16 14.32 6.80
C LYS A 52 -14.72 13.94 7.08
N THR A 53 -14.24 12.86 6.46
CA THR A 53 -12.90 12.33 6.71
C THR A 53 -12.13 12.18 5.40
N PRO A 54 -10.79 12.15 5.43
CA PRO A 54 -9.99 11.90 4.24
C PRO A 54 -10.33 10.58 3.53
N GLU A 55 -10.61 9.51 4.28
CA GLU A 55 -10.99 8.19 3.76
C GLU A 55 -12.26 8.29 2.90
N THR A 56 -13.31 8.89 3.47
CA THR A 56 -14.60 9.04 2.80
C THR A 56 -14.48 9.96 1.59
N ALA A 57 -13.68 11.01 1.69
CA ALA A 57 -13.39 11.90 0.57
C ALA A 57 -12.66 11.16 -0.55
N ALA A 58 -11.64 10.36 -0.23
CA ALA A 58 -10.91 9.54 -1.20
C ALA A 58 -11.85 8.58 -1.92
N ILE A 59 -12.69 7.86 -1.16
CA ILE A 59 -13.67 6.91 -1.70
C ILE A 59 -14.62 7.57 -2.69
N ASP A 60 -15.17 8.73 -2.33
CA ASP A 60 -16.16 9.44 -3.16
C ASP A 60 -15.54 10.21 -4.33
N SER A 61 -14.21 10.43 -4.28
CA SER A 61 -13.47 11.24 -5.24
C SER A 61 -13.02 10.47 -6.47
N ILE A 62 -12.91 9.15 -6.45
CA ILE A 62 -12.27 8.38 -7.53
C ILE A 62 -13.04 7.11 -7.92
N PHE A 63 -12.96 6.75 -9.19
CA PHE A 63 -13.39 5.45 -9.71
C PHE A 63 -12.54 5.02 -10.90
N TRP A 64 -12.60 3.73 -11.24
CA TRP A 64 -11.77 3.14 -12.29
C TRP A 64 -12.60 2.35 -13.30
N THR A 65 -12.20 2.41 -14.57
CA THR A 65 -12.67 1.49 -15.61
C THR A 65 -11.61 0.42 -15.84
N LEU A 66 -12.02 -0.84 -15.77
CA LEU A 66 -11.16 -2.01 -15.91
C LEU A 66 -11.15 -2.55 -17.35
N SER A 67 -10.15 -3.35 -17.68
CA SER A 67 -9.98 -3.97 -19.01
C SER A 67 -11.12 -4.91 -19.43
N ASN A 68 -11.91 -5.39 -18.47
CA ASN A 68 -13.12 -6.18 -18.71
C ASN A 68 -14.40 -5.32 -18.91
N GLY A 69 -14.26 -4.00 -19.02
CA GLY A 69 -15.36 -3.05 -19.23
C GLY A 69 -16.14 -2.67 -17.95
N LYS A 70 -15.84 -3.27 -16.79
CA LYS A 70 -16.48 -2.90 -15.53
C LYS A 70 -15.95 -1.56 -15.03
N THR A 71 -16.85 -0.75 -14.48
CA THR A 71 -16.48 0.40 -13.65
C THR A 71 -16.56 0.00 -12.19
N VAL A 72 -15.50 0.24 -11.43
CA VAL A 72 -15.38 -0.10 -10.02
C VAL A 72 -15.14 1.13 -9.18
N TYR A 73 -15.71 1.10 -7.98
CA TYR A 73 -15.61 2.17 -6.99
C TYR A 73 -14.92 1.59 -5.76
N PRO A 74 -14.03 2.34 -5.10
CA PRO A 74 -13.49 1.91 -3.81
C PRO A 74 -14.62 1.89 -2.76
N SER A 75 -14.45 1.05 -1.75
CA SER A 75 -15.21 1.12 -0.50
C SER A 75 -14.25 1.19 0.69
N ALA A 76 -14.79 1.25 1.91
CA ALA A 76 -14.00 1.28 3.13
C ALA A 76 -12.99 0.11 3.23
N GLN A 77 -13.34 -1.07 2.68
CA GLN A 77 -12.46 -2.24 2.67
C GLN A 77 -11.24 -2.08 1.73
N GLN A 78 -11.27 -1.11 0.82
CA GLN A 78 -10.14 -0.79 -0.06
C GLN A 78 -9.25 0.32 0.48
N VAL A 79 -9.61 0.97 1.59
CA VAL A 79 -8.70 1.92 2.25
C VAL A 79 -7.57 1.12 2.88
N VAL A 80 -6.37 1.26 2.32
CA VAL A 80 -5.18 0.59 2.82
C VAL A 80 -4.58 1.37 3.97
N ASN A 81 -4.50 2.70 3.83
CA ASN A 81 -4.00 3.60 4.85
C ASN A 81 -4.43 5.04 4.60
N VAL A 82 -4.26 5.88 5.63
CA VAL A 82 -4.43 7.32 5.58
C VAL A 82 -3.30 7.98 6.35
N SER A 83 -2.92 9.19 5.96
CA SER A 83 -2.02 10.02 6.76
C SER A 83 -2.40 11.47 6.55
N THR A 84 -2.47 12.25 7.64
CA THR A 84 -2.87 13.66 7.58
C THR A 84 -1.83 14.56 8.22
N PHE A 85 -1.58 15.70 7.58
CA PHE A 85 -0.75 16.80 8.10
C PHE A 85 -1.38 18.13 7.72
N GLY A 86 -1.94 18.83 8.71
CA GLY A 86 -2.69 20.06 8.46
C GLY A 86 -3.88 19.79 7.55
N ASP A 87 -3.94 20.54 6.45
CA ASP A 87 -4.99 20.42 5.42
C ASP A 87 -4.64 19.43 4.30
N VAL A 88 -3.53 18.68 4.41
CA VAL A 88 -3.11 17.66 3.44
C VAL A 88 -3.40 16.28 4.01
N SER A 89 -4.03 15.43 3.21
CA SER A 89 -4.17 14.02 3.51
C SER A 89 -3.67 13.16 2.36
N ILE A 90 -2.97 12.09 2.68
CA ILE A 90 -2.53 11.06 1.75
C ILE A 90 -3.36 9.82 2.04
N VAL A 91 -4.08 9.30 1.04
CA VAL A 91 -4.94 8.14 1.19
C VAL A 91 -4.57 7.11 0.14
N ARG A 92 -4.21 5.89 0.57
CA ARG A 92 -3.97 4.78 -0.34
C ARG A 92 -5.21 3.91 -0.46
N LEU A 93 -5.65 3.70 -1.69
CA LEU A 93 -6.80 2.87 -2.04
C LEU A 93 -6.36 1.69 -2.89
N ARG A 94 -6.84 0.49 -2.56
CA ARG A 94 -6.72 -0.67 -3.45
C ARG A 94 -7.79 -0.64 -4.53
N VAL A 95 -7.44 -0.92 -5.78
CA VAL A 95 -8.42 -1.00 -6.86
C VAL A 95 -9.16 -2.36 -6.79
N PRO A 96 -10.50 -2.37 -6.67
CA PRO A 96 -11.26 -3.62 -6.61
C PRO A 96 -11.19 -4.41 -7.93
N GLY A 97 -11.07 -5.73 -7.84
CA GLY A 97 -11.22 -6.63 -8.98
C GLY A 97 -10.08 -6.63 -10.00
N VAL A 98 -8.94 -6.02 -9.66
CA VAL A 98 -7.69 -6.09 -10.44
C VAL A 98 -6.90 -7.32 -10.00
N GLU A 99 -6.56 -8.18 -10.96
CA GLU A 99 -5.90 -9.47 -10.73
C GLU A 99 -5.08 -9.86 -11.99
N PRO A 100 -4.01 -10.65 -11.86
CA PRO A 100 -3.49 -11.28 -10.63
C PRO A 100 -2.66 -10.33 -9.76
N HIS A 101 -2.22 -9.19 -10.29
CA HIS A 101 -1.36 -8.24 -9.58
C HIS A 101 -2.20 -7.06 -9.06
N PRO A 102 -2.45 -6.95 -7.75
CA PRO A 102 -3.21 -5.84 -7.20
C PRO A 102 -2.55 -4.51 -7.53
N VAL A 103 -3.40 -3.51 -7.82
CA VAL A 103 -2.98 -2.13 -8.04
C VAL A 103 -3.56 -1.29 -6.91
N ASP A 104 -2.72 -0.44 -6.33
CA ASP A 104 -3.12 0.56 -5.35
C ASP A 104 -2.92 1.97 -5.96
N TYR A 105 -3.76 2.91 -5.56
CA TYR A 105 -3.71 4.32 -5.92
C TYR A 105 -3.46 5.14 -4.67
N ILE A 106 -2.45 6.00 -4.69
CA ILE A 106 -2.14 6.96 -3.63
C ILE A 106 -2.72 8.30 -4.05
N LEU A 107 -3.70 8.80 -3.30
CA LEU A 107 -4.35 10.07 -3.53
C LEU A 107 -3.79 11.10 -2.56
N VAL A 108 -3.35 12.24 -3.09
CA VAL A 108 -3.01 13.43 -2.30
C VAL A 108 -4.20 14.36 -2.33
N LEU A 109 -4.86 14.48 -1.18
CA LEU A 109 -6.04 15.29 -0.95
C LEU A 109 -5.68 16.58 -0.21
N THR A 110 -6.39 17.65 -0.50
CA THR A 110 -6.35 18.88 0.31
C THR A 110 -7.75 19.39 0.62
N THR A 111 -7.95 19.97 1.80
CA THR A 111 -9.19 20.67 2.15
C THR A 111 -9.06 22.17 1.94
N SER A 112 -9.98 22.77 1.19
CA SER A 112 -10.09 24.24 1.11
C SER A 112 -11.51 24.66 0.78
N HIS A 113 -11.98 25.78 1.35
CA HIS A 113 -13.31 26.34 1.07
C HIS A 113 -14.48 25.34 1.18
N GLY A 114 -14.41 24.40 2.12
CA GLY A 114 -15.44 23.38 2.30
C GLY A 114 -15.45 22.26 1.25
N MET A 115 -14.38 22.12 0.47
CA MET A 115 -14.20 21.07 -0.55
C MET A 115 -12.92 20.27 -0.27
N TRP A 116 -13.00 18.96 -0.55
CA TRP A 116 -11.85 18.09 -0.73
C TRP A 116 -11.44 18.12 -2.20
N HIS A 117 -10.15 18.37 -2.44
CA HIS A 117 -9.57 18.40 -3.78
C HIS A 117 -8.55 17.29 -3.94
N VAL A 118 -8.64 16.53 -5.03
CA VAL A 118 -7.59 15.59 -5.43
C VAL A 118 -6.49 16.38 -6.15
N LYS A 119 -5.35 16.56 -5.49
CA LYS A 119 -4.20 17.31 -6.05
C LYS A 119 -3.23 16.42 -6.80
N GLY A 120 -3.16 15.14 -6.45
CA GLY A 120 -2.29 14.17 -7.10
C GLY A 120 -2.80 12.75 -6.95
N ILE A 121 -2.52 11.93 -7.95
CA ILE A 121 -2.85 10.50 -7.97
C ILE A 121 -1.62 9.76 -8.45
N ILE A 122 -1.26 8.70 -7.74
CA ILE A 122 -0.14 7.84 -8.12
C ILE A 122 -0.60 6.38 -8.11
N GLY A 123 -0.63 5.74 -9.28
CA GLY A 123 -0.93 4.32 -9.40
C GLY A 123 0.34 3.49 -9.20
N THR A 124 0.25 2.43 -8.38
CA THR A 124 1.34 1.48 -8.15
C THR A 124 0.82 0.05 -8.20
N SER A 125 1.50 -0.81 -8.95
CA SER A 125 1.29 -2.25 -8.86
C SER A 125 2.10 -2.79 -7.69
N PHE A 126 1.49 -3.66 -6.87
CA PHE A 126 2.24 -4.41 -5.88
C PHE A 126 2.84 -5.64 -6.56
N ASP A 127 4.14 -5.60 -6.82
CA ASP A 127 4.89 -6.81 -7.11
C ASP A 127 5.54 -7.31 -5.80
N PRO A 128 4.97 -8.33 -5.12
CA PRO A 128 5.52 -8.86 -3.86
C PRO A 128 6.97 -9.31 -3.99
N ASP A 129 7.39 -9.67 -5.20
CA ASP A 129 8.73 -10.18 -5.48
C ASP A 129 9.72 -9.04 -5.82
N SER A 130 9.22 -7.80 -5.96
CA SER A 130 10.04 -6.60 -6.19
C SER A 130 10.62 -6.04 -4.87
N SER A 131 11.39 -6.85 -4.15
CA SER A 131 12.22 -6.32 -3.05
C SER A 131 13.30 -5.41 -3.63
N ASN A 132 13.06 -4.10 -3.58
CA ASN A 132 14.05 -3.11 -4.01
C ASN A 132 15.12 -2.96 -2.91
N HIS A 133 16.09 -3.89 -2.88
CA HIS A 133 17.16 -4.01 -1.88
C HIS A 133 18.11 -2.80 -1.79
N ASN A 134 17.96 -1.80 -2.67
CA ASN A 134 18.82 -0.62 -2.75
C ASN A 134 18.30 0.57 -1.95
N LEU A 135 17.21 0.40 -1.19
CA LEU A 135 16.73 1.46 -0.32
C LEU A 135 17.56 1.49 0.96
N PRO A 136 18.03 2.67 1.41
CA PRO A 136 18.57 2.76 2.74
C PRO A 136 17.51 2.22 3.69
N ASN A 137 17.91 1.33 4.60
CA ASN A 137 17.04 0.77 5.63
C ASN A 137 16.58 1.94 6.52
N LEU A 138 15.51 2.63 6.08
CA LEU A 138 14.99 3.83 6.72
C LEU A 138 14.44 3.47 8.10
N LEU A 139 13.90 2.26 8.21
CA LEU A 139 13.46 1.66 9.45
C LEU A 139 14.35 0.46 9.77
N ASN A 140 14.88 0.40 10.98
CA ASN A 140 15.64 -0.76 11.44
C ASN A 140 14.76 -2.02 11.36
N GLY A 141 15.16 -3.00 10.55
CA GLY A 141 14.52 -4.32 10.49
C GLY A 141 13.32 -4.47 9.55
N GLN A 142 12.89 -3.40 8.86
CA GLN A 142 11.82 -3.50 7.85
C GLN A 142 12.41 -3.56 6.43
N THR A 143 12.94 -4.72 6.07
CA THR A 143 13.66 -4.96 4.81
C THR A 143 12.77 -5.03 3.57
N ASN A 144 11.45 -4.98 3.73
CA ASN A 144 10.48 -5.22 2.65
C ASN A 144 9.70 -3.96 2.26
N LEU A 145 10.21 -2.77 2.57
CA LEU A 145 9.63 -1.52 2.12
C LEU A 145 9.98 -1.28 0.65
N ILE A 146 8.97 -1.05 -0.17
CA ILE A 146 9.04 -0.60 -1.56
C ILE A 146 8.94 0.92 -1.54
N LYS A 147 9.87 1.61 -2.22
CA LYS A 147 9.84 3.05 -2.40
C LYS A 147 9.06 3.40 -3.65
N LEU A 148 8.12 4.31 -3.50
CA LEU A 148 7.57 5.08 -4.58
C LEU A 148 8.34 6.41 -4.67
N GLY A 149 8.80 6.75 -5.88
CA GLY A 149 9.73 7.85 -6.14
C GLY A 149 9.21 9.25 -5.74
N VAL A 150 10.03 10.28 -5.98
CA VAL A 150 9.61 11.67 -5.72
C VAL A 150 8.41 12.01 -6.59
N VAL A 151 7.26 12.28 -5.99
CA VAL A 151 6.14 12.90 -6.69
C VAL A 151 6.04 14.35 -6.25
N SER A 152 6.03 15.27 -7.20
CA SER A 152 5.78 16.70 -6.95
C SER A 152 4.30 16.97 -7.22
N VAL A 153 3.58 17.39 -6.21
CA VAL A 153 2.16 17.75 -6.31
C VAL A 153 2.04 19.27 -6.23
N THR A 154 1.55 19.87 -7.32
CA THR A 154 1.40 21.32 -7.44
C THR A 154 0.58 21.89 -6.29
N GLY A 155 1.13 22.92 -5.63
CA GLY A 155 0.48 23.59 -4.50
C GLY A 155 0.56 22.82 -3.17
N VAL A 156 1.15 21.62 -3.15
CA VAL A 156 1.32 20.85 -1.91
C VAL A 156 2.79 20.66 -1.57
N GLY A 157 3.57 20.02 -2.44
CA GLY A 157 4.98 19.75 -2.14
C GLY A 157 5.55 18.54 -2.85
N LYS A 158 6.64 18.00 -2.30
CA LYS A 158 7.29 16.78 -2.78
C LYS A 158 7.02 15.63 -1.81
N PHE A 159 6.82 14.43 -2.33
CA PHE A 159 6.43 13.24 -1.57
C PHE A 159 7.33 12.06 -1.90
N PHE A 160 7.67 11.30 -0.88
CA PHE A 160 8.15 9.93 -0.96
C PHE A 160 7.19 9.06 -0.18
N GLU A 161 6.86 7.92 -0.76
CA GLU A 161 6.14 6.87 -0.06
C GLU A 161 7.03 5.64 0.05
N TYR A 162 7.08 5.06 1.24
CA TYR A 162 7.72 3.77 1.51
C TYR A 162 6.65 2.84 2.06
N PHE A 163 6.48 1.66 1.46
CA PHE A 163 5.39 0.79 1.86
C PHE A 163 5.69 -0.70 1.74
N SER A 164 5.00 -1.50 2.53
CA SER A 164 4.89 -2.96 2.43
C SER A 164 3.39 -3.33 2.50
N PRO A 165 3.01 -4.62 2.52
CA PRO A 165 1.61 -5.01 2.74
C PRO A 165 1.02 -4.51 4.06
N SER A 166 1.83 -4.32 5.11
CA SER A 166 1.38 -3.94 6.45
C SER A 166 1.93 -2.60 6.94
N THR A 167 2.89 -2.01 6.23
CA THR A 167 3.55 -0.78 6.66
C THR A 167 3.51 0.30 5.60
N LEU A 168 3.37 1.53 6.04
CA LEU A 168 3.46 2.75 5.26
C LEU A 168 4.25 3.79 6.05
N VAL A 169 5.19 4.42 5.37
CA VAL A 169 5.83 5.66 5.79
C VAL A 169 5.78 6.65 4.64
N ASN A 170 5.13 7.78 4.86
CA ASN A 170 5.16 8.93 3.98
C ASN A 170 6.18 9.94 4.50
N ILE A 171 7.00 10.44 3.58
CA ILE A 171 7.92 11.55 3.84
C ILE A 171 7.60 12.64 2.83
N PHE A 172 7.27 13.83 3.29
CA PHE A 172 6.96 14.93 2.39
C PHE A 172 7.52 16.25 2.87
N ALA A 173 7.82 17.11 1.89
CA ALA A 173 8.28 18.46 2.10
C ALA A 173 7.18 19.43 1.65
N VAL A 174 6.62 20.19 2.59
CA VAL A 174 5.51 21.14 2.34
C VAL A 174 5.91 22.56 2.74
N PRO A 175 5.39 23.60 2.09
CA PRO A 175 5.66 24.99 2.47
C PRO A 175 5.34 25.28 3.94
N HIS A 176 6.09 26.18 4.59
CA HIS A 176 5.80 26.60 5.96
C HIS A 176 4.41 27.22 6.16
N ALA A 177 3.77 27.69 5.08
CA ALA A 177 2.41 28.19 5.09
C ALA A 177 1.35 27.12 5.40
N PHE A 178 1.70 25.83 5.29
CA PHE A 178 0.80 24.75 5.69
C PHE A 178 0.62 24.73 7.21
N PRO A 179 -0.63 24.65 7.70
CA PRO A 179 -0.89 24.64 9.14
C PRO A 179 -0.32 23.36 9.75
N ALA A 180 0.72 23.51 10.58
CA ALA A 180 1.30 22.37 11.27
C ALA A 180 0.35 21.85 12.37
N PRO A 181 0.17 20.53 12.52
CA PRO A 181 -0.59 19.95 13.63
C PRO A 181 -0.02 20.37 14.98
N LYS A 182 -0.89 20.45 15.99
CA LYS A 182 -0.46 20.74 17.37
C LYS A 182 0.54 19.68 17.84
N ALA A 183 1.74 20.11 18.21
CA ALA A 183 2.76 19.23 18.75
C ALA A 183 2.31 18.63 20.10
N MET A 184 2.44 17.32 20.23
CA MET A 184 2.23 16.59 21.48
C MET A 184 3.54 16.47 22.29
N GLN A 185 4.66 16.33 21.60
CA GLN A 185 5.98 16.17 22.20
C GLN A 185 7.06 16.76 21.30
N GLN A 186 8.15 17.26 21.90
CA GLN A 186 9.37 17.63 21.19
C GLN A 186 10.44 16.55 21.36
N LYS A 187 11.17 16.24 20.28
CA LYS A 187 12.31 15.32 20.26
C LYS A 187 13.47 15.96 19.52
N THR A 188 14.69 15.73 20.02
CA THR A 188 15.91 16.15 19.33
C THR A 188 16.39 15.01 18.43
N LEU A 189 16.52 15.28 17.13
CA LEU A 189 17.10 14.35 16.17
C LEU A 189 18.63 14.25 16.35
N SER A 190 19.26 13.23 15.76
CA SER A 190 20.72 13.05 15.77
C SER A 190 21.46 14.24 15.15
N SER A 191 20.82 14.92 14.20
CA SER A 191 21.26 16.18 13.57
C SER A 191 21.13 17.41 14.47
N ARG A 192 20.65 17.25 15.71
CA ARG A 192 20.31 18.31 16.69
C ARG A 192 19.11 19.18 16.31
N ILE A 193 18.40 18.85 15.24
CA ILE A 193 17.14 19.50 14.86
C ILE A 193 16.06 19.12 15.89
N GLN A 194 15.27 20.10 16.33
CA GLN A 194 14.09 19.85 17.14
C GLN A 194 12.92 19.44 16.22
N ALA A 195 12.39 18.24 16.46
CA ALA A 195 11.25 17.69 15.77
C ALA A 195 10.03 17.65 16.70
N SER A 196 8.89 18.04 16.13
CA SER A 196 7.58 18.00 16.80
C SER A 196 6.88 16.71 16.43
N LEU A 197 6.56 15.90 17.44
CA LEU A 197 5.70 14.73 17.30
C LEU A 197 4.24 15.14 17.40
N TYR A 198 3.39 14.50 16.60
CA TYR A 198 1.95 14.61 16.65
C TYR A 198 1.31 13.24 16.42
N SER A 199 0.05 13.10 16.80
CA SER A 199 -0.78 11.93 16.49
C SER A 199 -2.21 12.38 16.23
N ASP A 200 -2.86 11.71 15.28
CA ASP A 200 -4.28 11.88 14.96
C ASP A 200 -5.15 10.71 15.48
N GLY A 201 -4.60 9.90 16.39
CA GLY A 201 -5.25 8.71 16.97
C GLY A 201 -4.94 7.42 16.21
N ASN A 202 -4.88 7.46 14.88
CA ASN A 202 -4.60 6.29 14.03
C ASN A 202 -3.16 6.26 13.53
N HIS A 203 -2.52 7.42 13.47
CA HIS A 203 -1.17 7.57 12.97
C HIS A 203 -0.34 8.42 13.92
N VAL A 204 0.96 8.20 13.86
CA VAL A 204 1.94 9.10 14.45
C VAL A 204 2.65 9.78 13.30
N GLY A 205 3.00 11.04 13.52
CA GLY A 205 3.89 11.75 12.63
C GLY A 205 4.87 12.60 13.43
N LEU A 206 5.93 12.98 12.75
CA LEU A 206 6.83 14.02 13.19
C LEU A 206 7.01 15.03 12.08
N TYR A 207 7.28 16.27 12.46
CA TYR A 207 7.68 17.29 11.54
C TYR A 207 8.78 18.16 12.13
N TYR A 208 9.61 18.72 11.26
CA TYR A 208 10.65 19.66 11.65
C TYR A 208 10.91 20.66 10.52
N PRO A 209 11.37 21.87 10.85
CA PRO A 209 11.66 22.87 9.83
C PRO A 209 12.97 22.49 9.12
N TYR A 210 12.99 22.62 7.80
CA TYR A 210 14.18 22.54 6.99
C TYR A 210 14.12 23.61 5.89
N ARG A 211 15.00 24.60 5.98
CA ARG A 211 14.99 25.80 5.11
C ARG A 211 13.62 26.51 5.18
N ASN A 212 12.89 26.60 4.06
CA ASN A 212 11.60 27.27 3.95
C ASN A 212 10.40 26.29 3.91
N GLN A 213 10.62 25.05 4.36
CA GLN A 213 9.64 23.97 4.30
C GLN A 213 9.62 23.14 5.58
N TRP A 214 8.44 22.58 5.87
CA TRP A 214 8.30 21.50 6.82
C TRP A 214 8.71 20.19 6.15
N ILE A 215 9.61 19.45 6.78
CA ILE A 215 9.77 18.03 6.50
C ILE A 215 8.84 17.29 7.44
N VAL A 216 7.99 16.46 6.88
CA VAL A 216 7.00 15.67 7.60
C VAL A 216 7.26 14.21 7.32
N ILE A 217 7.24 13.39 8.38
CA ILE A 217 7.37 11.94 8.32
C ILE A 217 6.22 11.35 9.12
N THR A 218 5.42 10.50 8.51
CA THR A 218 4.19 9.97 9.12
C THR A 218 3.91 8.58 8.57
N GLY A 219 3.31 7.73 9.39
CA GLY A 219 3.06 6.35 9.01
C GLY A 219 2.34 5.58 10.10
N ASN A 220 1.98 4.34 9.77
CA ASN A 220 1.43 3.36 10.72
C ASN A 220 2.55 2.56 11.39
N VAL A 221 3.59 3.26 11.86
CA VAL A 221 4.75 2.66 12.52
C VAL A 221 4.94 3.27 13.91
N SER A 222 5.80 2.65 14.72
CA SER A 222 6.06 3.14 16.07
C SER A 222 6.75 4.52 16.04
N THR A 223 6.62 5.28 17.13
CA THR A 223 7.35 6.56 17.27
C THR A 223 8.86 6.39 17.15
N SER A 224 9.41 5.28 17.68
CA SER A 224 10.84 4.95 17.53
C SER A 224 11.22 4.74 16.08
N ASP A 225 10.38 4.04 15.31
CA ASP A 225 10.61 3.82 13.88
C ASP A 225 10.57 5.14 13.10
N LEU A 226 9.61 6.03 13.38
CA LEU A 226 9.56 7.35 12.74
C LEU A 226 10.82 8.18 13.06
N LEU A 227 11.29 8.17 14.30
CA LEU A 227 12.51 8.87 14.71
C LEU A 227 13.74 8.28 14.00
N ASP A 228 13.83 6.96 13.88
CA ASP A 228 14.88 6.28 13.14
C ASP A 228 14.86 6.67 11.66
N ALA A 229 13.68 6.68 11.02
CA ALA A 229 13.49 7.19 9.66
C ALA A 229 13.97 8.63 9.53
N ALA A 230 13.58 9.52 10.45
CA ALA A 230 13.98 10.93 10.43
C ALA A 230 15.50 11.11 10.56
N ASN A 231 16.14 10.33 11.42
CA ASN A 231 17.59 10.39 11.64
C ASN A 231 18.39 9.84 10.45
N ARG A 232 17.80 8.97 9.64
CA ARG A 232 18.44 8.33 8.47
C ARG A 232 18.07 8.98 7.15
N PHE A 233 16.95 9.70 7.12
CA PHE A 233 16.47 10.35 5.92
C PHE A 233 17.39 11.49 5.52
N ASN A 234 18.02 11.37 4.35
CA ASN A 234 18.80 12.47 3.78
C ASN A 234 17.87 13.43 3.04
N VAL A 235 17.58 14.57 3.65
CA VAL A 235 16.79 15.67 3.07
C VAL A 235 17.28 16.17 1.70
N GLN A 236 18.55 15.90 1.33
CA GLN A 236 19.06 16.17 -0.02
C GLN A 236 18.27 15.44 -1.12
N TYR A 237 17.60 14.31 -0.80
CA TYR A 237 16.77 13.59 -1.78
C TYR A 237 15.65 14.44 -2.37
N PHE A 238 15.23 15.51 -1.69
CA PHE A 238 14.20 16.38 -2.21
C PHE A 238 14.73 17.42 -3.21
N ASN A 239 16.05 17.58 -3.42
CA ASN A 239 16.61 18.68 -4.23
C ASN A 239 15.91 20.02 -3.91
N LEU A 240 15.87 20.36 -2.61
CA LEU A 240 15.32 21.61 -2.07
C LEU A 240 16.36 22.72 -2.11
#